data_AF-A0A8J4PJH5-F1
#
_entry.id   AF-A0A8J4PJH5-F1
#
_cell.length_a   1.000
_cell.length_b   1.000
_cell.length_c   1.000
_cell.angle_alpha   90.00
_cell.angle_beta   90.00
_cell.angle_gamma   90.00
#
_symmetry.space_group_name_H-M   'P 1'
#
loop_
_entity.id
_entity.type
_entity.pdbx_description
1 polymer ?
#
loop_
_entity_poly.entity_id
_entity_poly.type
_entity_poly.pdbx_seq_one_letter_code
_entity_poly.pdbx_strand_id
1 'polypeptide(L)'
;MCVHDYIDDIVDPNKLHFGILRDLTGRAEDFPLIGPGCTENCKKRMIEILQITMGRFTELVIGYFQDAKVGADISGGQCNFLEYMCYCQEQGKYEEEDFIEMVEKQMNVKIIDGKVIHLNPDGTPRDTRSQDLT
;
A
#
# COMPACT_ATOMS: atom_id res chain seq x y z
N MET A 1 -4.78 29.68 8.60
CA MET A 1 -3.96 28.47 8.40
C MET A 1 -4.93 27.33 8.21
N CYS A 2 -4.88 26.62 7.08
CA CYS A 2 -5.76 25.46 6.86
C CYS A 2 -5.35 24.40 7.89
N VAL A 3 -6.31 23.67 8.46
CA VAL A 3 -5.99 22.56 9.38
C VAL A 3 -5.19 21.45 8.71
N HIS A 4 -5.10 21.45 7.38
CA HIS A 4 -4.37 20.50 6.54
C HIS A 4 -3.02 21.02 6.04
N ASP A 5 -2.54 22.18 6.51
CA ASP A 5 -1.23 22.72 6.10
C ASP A 5 -0.07 21.79 6.55
N TYR A 6 -0.29 20.90 7.53
CA TYR A 6 0.69 19.86 7.91
C TYR A 6 0.87 18.74 6.86
N ILE A 7 0.01 18.70 5.85
CA ILE A 7 -0.01 17.66 4.81
C ILE A 7 0.84 18.08 3.59
N ASP A 8 1.57 19.21 3.69
CA ASP A 8 2.42 19.74 2.63
C ASP A 8 3.57 18.80 2.21
N ASP A 9 3.90 17.78 3.02
CA ASP A 9 4.95 16.78 2.74
C ASP A 9 4.49 15.58 1.89
N ILE A 10 3.25 15.58 1.38
CA ILE A 10 2.77 14.54 0.45
C ILE A 10 3.32 14.83 -0.97
N VAL A 11 4.60 14.51 -1.17
CA VAL A 11 5.37 14.83 -2.38
C VAL A 11 5.41 13.67 -3.39
N ASP A 12 5.03 12.44 -3.00
CA ASP A 12 5.17 11.26 -3.85
C ASP A 12 3.81 10.62 -4.19
N PRO A 13 3.27 10.82 -5.39
CA PRO A 13 2.01 10.21 -5.83
C PRO A 13 2.09 8.67 -5.98
N ASN A 14 3.28 8.08 -5.79
CA ASN A 14 3.48 6.63 -5.87
C ASN A 14 3.48 5.94 -4.50
N LYS A 15 3.32 6.67 -3.40
CA LYS A 15 3.37 6.10 -2.05
C LYS A 15 2.02 6.07 -1.37
N LEU A 16 1.79 5.00 -0.63
CA LEU A 16 0.70 4.97 0.33
C LEU A 16 1.02 5.90 1.51
N HIS A 17 0.10 6.82 1.81
CA HIS A 17 0.25 7.73 2.94
C HIS A 17 -0.34 7.10 4.21
N PHE A 18 0.46 6.38 4.98
CA PHE A 18 0.02 5.70 6.21
C PHE A 18 -0.70 6.60 7.21
N GLY A 19 -0.27 7.86 7.36
CA GLY A 19 -0.95 8.83 8.24
C GLY A 19 -2.39 9.10 7.78
N ILE A 20 -2.58 9.31 6.48
CA ILE A 20 -3.89 9.52 5.86
C ILE A 20 -4.75 8.24 5.96
N LEU A 21 -4.18 7.07 5.68
CA LEU A 21 -4.89 5.80 5.77
C LEU A 21 -5.33 5.50 7.22
N ARG A 22 -4.46 5.74 8.21
CA ARG A 22 -4.79 5.60 9.62
C ARG A 22 -5.91 6.54 10.03
N ASP A 23 -5.87 7.78 9.56
CA ASP A 23 -6.91 8.76 9.86
C ASP A 23 -8.23 8.39 9.20
N LEU A 24 -8.20 7.90 7.96
CA LEU A 24 -9.38 7.40 7.27
C LEU A 24 -10.00 6.20 7.97
N THR A 25 -9.20 5.24 8.41
CA THR A 25 -9.69 3.98 9.03
C THR A 25 -10.07 4.16 10.50
N GLY A 26 -9.39 5.03 11.24
CA GLY A 26 -9.64 5.28 12.67
C GLY A 26 -10.60 6.43 12.96
N ARG A 27 -10.82 7.35 12.00
CA ARG A 27 -11.66 8.55 12.14
C ARG A 27 -12.48 8.81 10.89
N ALA A 28 -13.03 7.74 10.28
CA ALA A 28 -13.80 7.81 9.04
C ALA A 28 -14.96 8.82 9.07
N GLU A 29 -15.57 9.03 10.24
CA GLU A 29 -16.69 9.95 10.43
C GLU A 29 -16.28 11.43 10.35
N ASP A 30 -15.02 11.72 10.71
CA ASP A 30 -14.48 13.07 10.83
C ASP A 30 -13.51 13.41 9.68
N PHE A 31 -12.88 12.41 9.08
CA PHE A 31 -11.82 12.59 8.08
C PHE A 31 -12.35 12.53 6.63
N PRO A 32 -11.86 13.39 5.71
CA PRO A 32 -10.96 14.53 5.92
C PRO A 32 -11.77 15.68 6.52
N LEU A 33 -11.30 16.31 7.60
CA LEU A 33 -12.01 17.42 8.30
C LEU A 33 -12.12 18.69 7.41
N ILE A 34 -12.89 18.63 6.32
CA ILE A 34 -13.09 19.70 5.34
C ILE A 34 -14.16 20.65 5.89
N GLY A 35 -13.70 21.57 6.72
CA GLY A 35 -14.55 22.60 7.32
C GLY A 35 -14.62 23.91 6.50
N PRO A 36 -15.47 24.87 6.93
CA PRO A 36 -15.61 26.19 6.31
C PRO A 36 -14.31 27.01 6.23
N GLY A 37 -13.31 26.70 7.06
CA GLY A 37 -12.00 27.35 7.05
C GLY A 37 -11.03 26.86 5.96
N CYS A 38 -11.42 25.86 5.15
CA CYS A 38 -10.59 25.33 4.07
C CYS A 38 -10.73 26.15 2.79
N THR A 39 -9.61 26.54 2.18
CA THR A 39 -9.59 27.16 0.85
C THR A 39 -9.96 26.14 -0.23
N GLU A 40 -10.41 26.59 -1.40
CA GLU A 40 -10.69 25.70 -2.54
C GLU A 40 -9.46 24.89 -2.98
N ASN A 41 -8.25 25.48 -2.87
CA ASN A 41 -7.01 24.76 -3.14
C ASN A 41 -6.76 23.65 -2.10
N CYS A 42 -7.00 23.93 -0.81
CA CYS A 42 -6.89 22.94 0.27
C CYS A 42 -7.85 21.76 0.00
N LYS A 43 -9.10 22.04 -0.41
CA LYS A 43 -10.10 21.02 -0.73
C LYS A 43 -9.69 20.12 -1.90
N LYS A 44 -9.27 20.70 -3.03
CA LYS A 44 -8.83 19.95 -4.23
C LYS A 44 -7.66 19.02 -3.89
N ARG A 45 -6.67 19.55 -3.17
CA ARG A 45 -5.50 18.77 -2.73
C ARG A 45 -5.89 17.58 -1.85
N MET A 46 -6.81 17.77 -0.89
CA MET A 46 -7.26 16.68 -0.03
C MET A 46 -7.96 15.57 -0.80
N ILE A 47 -8.75 15.93 -1.82
CA ILE A 47 -9.39 14.95 -2.71
C ILE A 47 -8.33 14.15 -3.47
N GLU A 48 -7.31 14.80 -4.03
CA GLU A 48 -6.22 14.13 -4.75
C GLU A 48 -5.46 13.15 -3.85
N ILE A 49 -5.09 13.58 -2.63
CA ILE A 49 -4.41 12.74 -1.64
C ILE A 49 -5.25 11.51 -1.28
N LEU A 50 -6.55 11.68 -1.09
CA LEU A 50 -7.47 10.60 -0.79
C LEU A 50 -7.59 9.62 -1.95
N GLN A 51 -7.72 10.12 -3.17
CA GLN A 51 -7.79 9.29 -4.38
C GLN A 51 -6.52 8.45 -4.54
N ILE A 52 -5.34 9.05 -4.37
CA ILE A 52 -4.06 8.33 -4.41
C ILE A 52 -4.00 7.29 -3.30
N THR A 53 -4.28 7.68 -2.06
CA THR A 53 -4.19 6.79 -0.90
C THR A 53 -5.13 5.60 -1.03
N MET A 54 -6.38 5.82 -1.43
CA MET A 54 -7.36 4.75 -1.63
C MET A 54 -7.06 3.88 -2.84
N GLY A 55 -6.57 4.47 -3.94
CA GLY A 55 -6.13 3.72 -5.11
C GLY A 55 -5.00 2.75 -4.74
N ARG A 56 -3.95 3.26 -4.09
CA ARG A 56 -2.82 2.44 -3.63
C ARG A 56 -3.22 1.38 -2.60
N PHE A 57 -4.06 1.75 -1.64
CA PHE A 57 -4.57 0.78 -0.67
C PHE A 57 -5.34 -0.35 -1.37
N THR A 58 -6.18 -0.02 -2.35
CA THR A 58 -6.95 -1.00 -3.12
C THR A 58 -6.03 -1.91 -3.95
N GLU A 59 -5.03 -1.35 -4.62
CA GLU A 59 -4.00 -2.14 -5.34
C GLU A 59 -3.30 -3.13 -4.41
N LEU A 60 -2.93 -2.69 -3.20
CA LEU A 60 -2.29 -3.56 -2.20
C LEU A 60 -3.22 -4.67 -1.72
N VAL A 61 -4.50 -4.36 -1.44
CA VAL A 61 -5.50 -5.36 -1.04
C VAL A 61 -5.69 -6.39 -2.14
N ILE A 62 -5.85 -5.95 -3.39
CA ILE A 62 -5.98 -6.85 -4.54
C ILE A 62 -4.73 -7.71 -4.69
N GLY A 63 -3.54 -7.11 -4.65
CA GLY A 63 -2.26 -7.82 -4.73
C GLY A 63 -2.11 -8.87 -3.63
N TYR A 64 -2.46 -8.55 -2.38
CA TYR A 64 -2.41 -9.49 -1.26
C TYR A 64 -3.19 -10.77 -1.56
N PHE A 65 -4.43 -10.65 -2.05
CA PHE A 65 -5.22 -11.84 -2.39
C PHE A 65 -4.73 -12.56 -3.65
N GLN A 66 -4.23 -11.83 -4.65
CA GLN A 66 -3.72 -12.44 -5.87
C GLN A 66 -2.38 -13.16 -5.66
N ASP A 67 -1.57 -12.68 -4.72
CA ASP A 67 -0.24 -13.22 -4.45
C ASP A 67 -0.24 -14.32 -3.40
N ALA A 68 -1.29 -14.44 -2.59
CA ALA A 68 -1.40 -15.48 -1.59
C ALA A 68 -1.17 -16.89 -2.19
N LYS A 69 -0.22 -17.64 -1.65
CA LYS A 69 -0.01 -19.06 -1.98
C LYS A 69 -1.00 -19.90 -1.19
N VAL A 70 -2.04 -20.38 -1.88
CA VAL A 70 -3.05 -21.25 -1.27
C VAL A 70 -2.40 -22.54 -0.79
N GLY A 71 -2.59 -22.88 0.48
CA GLY A 71 -2.01 -24.08 1.10
C GLY A 71 -0.53 -23.95 1.46
N ALA A 72 0.02 -22.73 1.50
CA ALA A 72 1.37 -22.51 1.98
C ALA A 72 1.55 -23.04 3.41
N ASP A 73 2.73 -23.58 3.67
CA ASP A 73 3.13 -23.99 5.00
C ASP A 73 3.35 -22.77 5.90
N ILE A 74 2.46 -22.61 6.88
CA ILE A 74 2.47 -21.54 7.89
C ILE A 74 3.30 -21.88 9.13
N SER A 75 3.98 -23.04 9.16
CA SER A 75 4.95 -23.29 10.20
C SER A 75 6.10 -22.29 10.07
N GLY A 76 6.23 -21.42 11.09
CA GLY A 76 7.13 -20.26 11.07
C GLY A 76 6.45 -18.89 11.08
N GLY A 77 5.12 -18.82 10.95
CA GLY A 77 4.36 -17.56 11.00
C GLY A 77 3.36 -17.45 9.86
N GLN A 78 2.54 -16.39 9.85
CA GLN A 78 1.60 -16.10 8.77
C GLN A 78 1.86 -14.69 8.25
N CYS A 79 2.04 -14.54 6.93
CA CYS A 79 2.11 -13.24 6.28
C CYS A 79 0.71 -12.62 6.28
N ASN A 80 0.48 -11.69 7.19
CA ASN A 80 -0.77 -10.94 7.23
C ASN A 80 -0.73 -9.74 6.27
N PHE A 81 -1.87 -9.10 6.07
CA PHE A 81 -1.99 -7.99 5.13
C PHE A 81 -1.08 -6.79 5.47
N LEU A 82 -0.84 -6.50 6.76
CA LEU A 82 0.03 -5.40 7.17
C LEU A 82 1.49 -5.70 6.82
N GLU A 83 1.94 -6.93 7.06
CA GLU A 83 3.29 -7.41 6.69
C GLU A 83 3.49 -7.37 5.17
N TYR A 84 2.52 -7.86 4.40
CA TYR A 84 2.56 -7.76 2.94
C TYR A 84 2.60 -6.29 2.45
N MET A 85 1.78 -5.42 3.05
CA MET A 85 1.77 -4.00 2.72
C MET A 85 3.13 -3.34 3.01
N CYS A 86 3.72 -3.62 4.17
CA CYS A 86 5.07 -3.18 4.53
C CYS A 86 6.10 -3.66 3.50
N TYR A 87 6.08 -4.96 3.16
CA TYR A 87 6.96 -5.56 2.18
C TYR A 87 6.89 -4.88 0.80
N CYS A 88 5.68 -4.55 0.32
CA CYS A 88 5.47 -3.90 -0.96
C CYS A 88 5.82 -2.40 -0.99
N GLN A 89 5.63 -1.69 0.13
CA GLN A 89 5.81 -0.24 0.20
C GLN A 89 7.23 0.18 0.57
N GLU A 90 7.93 -0.58 1.40
CA GLU A 90 9.26 -0.24 1.90
C GLU A 90 10.37 -0.97 1.15
N GLN A 91 10.29 -0.90 -0.18
CA GLN A 91 11.25 -1.45 -1.16
C GLN A 91 12.71 -1.33 -0.69
N GLY A 92 13.30 -2.45 -0.28
CA GLY A 92 14.71 -2.54 0.13
C GLY A 92 15.08 -1.91 1.48
N LYS A 93 14.11 -1.59 2.33
CA LYS A 93 14.37 -1.06 3.69
C LYS A 93 14.33 -2.12 4.79
N TYR A 94 13.76 -3.29 4.50
CA TYR A 94 13.83 -4.43 5.41
C TYR A 94 15.10 -5.20 5.15
N GLU A 95 15.96 -5.28 6.16
CA GLU A 95 17.17 -6.13 6.18
C GLU A 95 16.95 -7.41 7.02
N GLU A 96 15.77 -7.56 7.63
CA GLU A 96 15.41 -8.75 8.40
C GLU A 96 15.10 -9.91 7.46
N GLU A 97 16.11 -10.76 7.25
CA GLU A 97 16.02 -11.94 6.37
C GLU A 97 14.83 -12.85 6.73
N ASP A 98 14.55 -13.04 8.03
CA ASP A 98 13.42 -13.84 8.51
C ASP A 98 12.06 -13.28 8.06
N PHE A 99 11.90 -11.96 8.05
CA PHE A 99 10.68 -11.30 7.58
C PHE A 99 10.51 -11.50 6.07
N ILE A 100 11.58 -11.28 5.30
CA ILE A 100 11.56 -11.44 3.84
C ILE A 100 11.25 -12.90 3.48
N GLU A 101 11.93 -13.86 4.11
CA GLU A 101 11.72 -15.28 3.86
C GLU A 101 10.27 -15.68 4.16
N MET A 102 9.71 -15.21 5.29
CA MET A 102 8.34 -15.49 5.67
C MET A 102 7.34 -14.98 4.63
N VAL A 103 7.51 -13.74 4.14
CA VAL A 103 6.63 -13.17 3.10
C VAL A 103 6.80 -13.94 1.78
N GLU A 104 8.02 -14.14 1.28
CA GLU A 104 8.27 -14.83 0.00
C GLU A 104 7.88 -16.31 0.04
N LYS A 105 7.89 -16.97 1.20
CA LYS A 105 7.40 -18.35 1.37
C LYS A 105 5.89 -18.43 1.17
N GLN A 106 5.14 -17.43 1.65
CA GLN A 106 3.68 -17.45 1.69
C GLN A 106 3.00 -16.67 0.57
N MET A 107 3.74 -15.80 -0.11
CA MET A 107 3.24 -14.94 -1.17
C MET A 107 4.04 -15.17 -2.45
N ASN A 108 3.40 -14.98 -3.60
CA ASN A 108 4.01 -15.04 -4.93
C ASN A 108 4.63 -13.67 -5.26
N VAL A 109 5.57 -13.23 -4.43
CA VAL A 109 6.33 -11.98 -4.62
C VAL A 109 7.80 -12.22 -4.32
N LYS A 110 8.68 -11.38 -4.89
CA LYS A 110 10.11 -11.35 -4.58
C LYS A 110 10.70 -9.95 -4.63
N ILE A 111 11.76 -9.69 -3.87
CA ILE A 111 12.59 -8.49 -4.08
C ILE A 111 13.73 -8.81 -5.04
N ILE A 112 13.80 -8.08 -6.16
CA ILE A 112 14.87 -8.16 -7.16
C ILE A 112 15.37 -6.74 -7.42
N ASP A 113 16.67 -6.49 -7.23
CA ASP A 113 17.31 -5.17 -7.39
C ASP A 113 16.58 -4.06 -6.62
N GLY A 114 16.17 -4.37 -5.39
CA GLY A 114 15.44 -3.45 -4.51
C GLY A 114 14.00 -3.18 -4.92
N LYS A 115 13.43 -3.92 -5.88
CA LYS A 115 12.03 -3.78 -6.32
C LYS A 115 11.24 -5.04 -6.06
N VAL A 116 9.98 -4.87 -5.66
CA VAL A 116 9.05 -6.00 -5.54
C VAL A 116 8.57 -6.41 -6.93
N ILE A 117 8.69 -7.70 -7.21
CA ILE A 117 8.23 -8.38 -8.42
C ILE A 117 7.13 -9.35 -8.00
N HIS A 118 5.96 -9.19 -8.59
CA HIS A 118 4.83 -10.11 -8.41
C HIS A 118 4.98 -11.29 -9.37
N LEU A 119 4.70 -12.50 -8.91
CA LEU A 119 4.90 -13.75 -9.63
C LEU A 119 3.58 -14.46 -9.88
N ASN A 120 3.51 -15.23 -10.94
CA ASN A 120 2.50 -16.27 -11.10
C ASN A 120 2.81 -17.45 -10.17
N PRO A 121 1.84 -18.37 -9.92
CA PRO A 121 2.08 -19.55 -9.08
C PRO A 121 3.21 -20.48 -9.58
N ASP A 122 3.57 -20.40 -10.87
CA ASP A 122 4.70 -21.13 -11.46
C ASP A 122 6.06 -20.44 -11.26
N GLY A 123 6.08 -19.29 -10.58
CA GLY A 123 7.29 -18.51 -10.29
C GLY A 123 7.73 -17.57 -11.42
N THR A 124 6.98 -17.47 -12.52
CA THR A 124 7.27 -16.50 -13.60
C THR A 124 6.78 -15.09 -13.21
N PRO A 125 7.43 -14.00 -13.66
CA PRO A 125 6.93 -12.64 -13.43
C PRO A 125 5.51 -12.44 -13.97
N ARG A 126 4.64 -11.85 -13.16
CA ARG A 126 3.28 -11.47 -13.58
C ARG A 126 3.35 -10.20 -14.42
N ASP A 127 2.77 -10.24 -15.62
CA ASP A 127 2.66 -9.06 -16.46
C ASP A 127 1.65 -8.08 -15.84
N THR A 128 2.13 -6.92 -15.43
CA THR A 128 1.32 -5.85 -14.80
C THR A 128 0.65 -4.93 -15.82
N ARG A 129 0.84 -5.14 -17.14
CA ARG A 129 0.27 -4.29 -18.21
C ARG A 129 -1.22 -4.51 -18.50
N SER A 130 -1.98 -5.14 -17.61
CA SER A 130 -3.40 -5.46 -17.81
C SER A 130 -4.25 -5.00 -16.63
N GLN A 131 -4.16 -3.73 -16.24
CA GLN A 131 -5.13 -3.10 -15.34
C GLN A 131 -5.49 -1.68 -15.78
N ASP A 132 -5.71 -1.49 -17.08
CA ASP A 132 -6.64 -0.45 -17.52
C ASP A 132 -8.06 -1.00 -17.29
N LEU A 133 -8.53 -0.89 -16.05
CA LEU A 133 -9.94 -1.08 -15.74
C LEU A 133 -10.71 0.07 -16.41
N THR A 134 -11.33 -0.25 -17.54
CA THR A 134 -12.30 0.56 -18.29
C THR A 134 -13.47 1.03 -17.44
#